data_AF-A0A967U1Q8-F1
#
_entry.id   AF-A0A967U1Q8-F1
#
_cell.length_a   1.000
_cell.length_b   1.000
_cell.length_c   1.000
_cell.angle_alpha   90.00
_cell.angle_beta   90.00
_cell.angle_gamma   90.00
#
_symmetry.space_group_name_H-M   'P 1'
#
loop_
_entity.id
_entity.type
_entity.pdbx_description
1 polymer ?
#
loop_
_entity_poly.entity_id
_entity_poly.type
_entity_poly.pdbx_seq_one_letter_code
_entity_poly.pdbx_strand_id
1 'polypeptide(L)'
;MRASAGFTLIEIMVVVLIIAGLASLVGVKVLDQLCNSKAEQTKIQIGNLESGLKLFKIDNGFYPETQQGLEALVSAPGVGRSVKKFPSGGYLEGKTVPKDGWNNEYQYIGPDQTDDRSFEIISPGEDAELGTDDDCTIEKCECL
;
A
#
# COMPACT_ATOMS: atom_id res chain seq x y z
N MET A 1 5.44 39.79 -52.52
CA MET A 1 5.07 39.94 -51.10
C MET A 1 4.27 38.71 -50.70
N ARG A 2 4.76 37.88 -49.78
CA ARG A 2 3.97 36.77 -49.22
C ARG A 2 3.00 37.37 -48.20
N ALA A 3 1.70 37.17 -48.39
CA ALA A 3 0.70 37.53 -47.40
C ALA A 3 0.85 36.56 -46.22
N SER A 4 1.23 37.07 -45.05
CA SER A 4 1.11 36.33 -43.81
C SER A 4 -0.38 36.20 -43.50
N ALA A 5 -0.94 34.99 -43.66
CA ALA A 5 -2.27 34.69 -43.16
C ALA A 5 -2.21 34.71 -41.63
N GLY A 6 -2.79 35.75 -41.02
CA GLY A 6 -2.93 35.82 -39.57
C GLY A 6 -4.06 34.92 -39.10
N PHE A 7 -3.89 34.28 -37.94
CA PHE A 7 -4.95 33.52 -37.28
C PHE A 7 -6.14 34.41 -36.97
N THR A 8 -7.35 33.92 -37.21
CA THR A 8 -8.58 34.65 -36.87
C THR A 8 -8.91 34.45 -35.38
N LEU A 9 -9.53 35.46 -34.74
CA LEU A 9 -9.96 35.34 -33.34
C LEU A 9 -10.92 34.16 -33.13
N ILE A 10 -11.80 33.90 -34.11
CA ILE A 10 -12.76 32.79 -34.09
C ILE A 10 -12.04 31.45 -34.04
N GLU A 11 -10.97 31.28 -34.80
CA GLU A 11 -10.20 30.03 -34.86
C GLU A 11 -9.55 29.70 -33.50
N ILE A 12 -8.98 30.71 -32.84
CA ILE A 12 -8.45 30.55 -31.48
C ILE A 12 -9.56 30.24 -30.47
N MET A 13 -10.75 30.84 -30.60
CA MET A 13 -11.89 30.54 -29.73
C MET A 13 -12.35 29.09 -29.86
N VAL A 14 -12.47 28.58 -31.09
CA VAL A 14 -12.85 27.18 -31.34
C VAL A 14 -11.83 26.21 -30.75
N VAL A 15 -10.54 26.49 -30.92
CA VAL A 15 -9.46 25.66 -30.37
C VAL A 15 -9.50 25.62 -28.85
N VAL A 16 -9.66 26.78 -28.18
CA VAL A 16 -9.75 26.85 -26.71
C VAL A 16 -10.99 26.11 -26.20
N LEU A 17 -12.12 26.20 -26.90
CA LEU A 17 -13.36 25.50 -26.53
C LEU A 17 -13.18 23.97 -26.63
N ILE A 18 -12.52 23.47 -27.68
CA ILE A 18 -12.19 22.05 -27.84
C ILE A 18 -11.21 21.60 -26.74
N ILE A 19 -10.16 22.36 -26.47
CA ILE A 19 -9.19 22.03 -25.40
C ILE A 19 -9.86 22.01 -24.03
N ALA A 20 -10.72 23.00 -23.71
CA ALA A 20 -11.45 23.04 -22.44
C ALA A 20 -12.40 21.84 -22.30
N GLY A 21 -13.11 21.47 -23.37
CA GLY A 21 -13.96 20.29 -23.39
C GLY A 21 -13.18 18.99 -23.18
N LEU A 22 -12.07 18.80 -23.90
CA LEU A 22 -11.21 17.61 -23.73
C LEU A 22 -10.56 17.54 -22.35
N ALA A 23 -10.10 18.66 -21.80
CA ALA A 23 -9.48 18.72 -20.47
C ALA A 23 -10.45 18.27 -19.37
N SER A 24 -11.75 18.62 -19.48
CA SER A 24 -12.77 18.21 -18.51
C SER A 24 -12.96 16.68 -18.43
N LEU A 25 -12.77 15.96 -19.54
CA LEU A 25 -12.98 14.51 -19.60
C LEU A 25 -11.78 13.70 -19.08
N VAL A 26 -10.56 14.23 -19.22
CA VAL A 26 -9.34 13.50 -18.87
C VAL A 26 -8.96 13.68 -17.39
N GLY A 27 -9.27 14.84 -16.79
CA GLY A 27 -8.86 15.17 -15.42
C GLY A 27 -9.34 14.20 -14.35
N VAL A 28 -10.60 13.73 -14.44
CA VAL A 28 -11.21 12.86 -13.40
C VAL A 28 -10.63 11.45 -13.43
N LYS A 29 -10.44 10.86 -14.62
CA LYS A 29 -10.01 9.45 -14.76
C LYS A 29 -8.60 9.17 -14.24
N VAL A 30 -7.71 10.16 -14.25
CA VAL A 30 -6.33 9.99 -13.80
C VAL A 30 -6.26 9.85 -12.28
N LEU A 31 -7.08 10.59 -11.55
CA LEU A 31 -7.10 10.55 -10.08
C LEU A 31 -7.59 9.20 -9.57
N ASP A 32 -8.71 8.70 -10.10
CA ASP A 32 -9.25 7.38 -9.75
C ASP A 32 -8.24 6.26 -10.03
N GLN A 33 -7.55 6.33 -11.17
CA GLN A 33 -6.54 5.33 -11.55
C GLN A 33 -5.33 5.34 -10.61
N LEU A 34 -4.88 6.52 -10.19
CA LEU A 34 -3.77 6.64 -9.24
C LEU A 34 -4.14 6.02 -7.90
N CYS A 35 -5.35 6.29 -7.40
CA CYS A 35 -5.79 5.75 -6.13
C CYS A 35 -5.94 4.22 -6.17
N ASN A 36 -6.58 3.69 -7.22
CA ASN A 36 -6.70 2.25 -7.42
C ASN A 36 -5.34 1.55 -7.51
N SER A 37 -4.35 2.20 -8.15
CA SER A 37 -2.99 1.67 -8.22
C SER A 37 -2.31 1.60 -6.86
N LYS A 38 -2.55 2.58 -5.97
CA LYS A 38 -2.03 2.56 -4.60
C LYS A 38 -2.69 1.47 -3.75
N ALA A 39 -4.00 1.32 -3.87
CA ALA A 39 -4.75 0.26 -3.19
C ALA A 39 -4.27 -1.14 -3.62
N GLU A 40 -4.09 -1.37 -4.93
CA GLU A 40 -3.56 -2.63 -5.44
C GLU A 40 -2.12 -2.89 -4.98
N GLN A 41 -1.25 -1.88 -5.02
CA GLN A 41 0.11 -1.99 -4.50
C GLN A 41 0.13 -2.36 -3.02
N THR A 42 -0.72 -1.71 -2.21
CA THR A 42 -0.86 -1.99 -0.77
C THR A 42 -1.28 -3.45 -0.55
N LYS A 43 -2.28 -3.94 -1.29
CA LYS A 43 -2.73 -5.33 -1.21
C LYS A 43 -1.62 -6.34 -1.54
N ILE A 44 -0.82 -6.07 -2.57
CA ILE A 44 0.34 -6.92 -2.93
C ILE A 44 1.35 -6.95 -1.79
N GLN A 45 1.65 -5.78 -1.21
CA GLN A 45 2.59 -5.69 -0.09
C GLN A 45 2.10 -6.42 1.15
N ILE A 46 0.81 -6.30 1.50
CA ILE A 46 0.20 -7.08 2.59
C ILE A 46 0.39 -8.57 2.33
N GLY A 47 0.15 -9.05 1.10
CA GLY A 47 0.38 -10.45 0.73
C GLY A 47 1.84 -10.91 0.89
N ASN A 48 2.80 -10.03 0.60
CA ASN A 48 4.22 -10.32 0.82
C ASN A 48 4.56 -10.40 2.32
N LEU A 49 4.00 -9.50 3.14
CA LEU A 49 4.13 -9.53 4.59
C LEU A 49 3.52 -10.80 5.19
N GLU A 50 2.32 -11.20 4.75
CA GLU A 50 1.71 -12.47 5.16
C GLU A 50 2.59 -13.67 4.82
N SER A 51 3.20 -13.67 3.64
CA SER A 51 4.08 -14.75 3.19
C SER A 51 5.32 -14.83 4.08
N GLY A 52 5.91 -13.69 4.45
CA GLY A 52 6.98 -13.59 5.44
C GLY A 52 6.58 -14.14 6.81
N LEU A 53 5.39 -13.76 7.32
CA LEU A 53 4.87 -14.26 8.61
C LEU A 53 4.62 -15.77 8.58
N LYS A 54 4.08 -16.30 7.47
CA LYS A 54 3.89 -17.75 7.29
C LYS A 54 5.22 -18.50 7.34
N LEU A 55 6.27 -17.97 6.70
CA LEU A 55 7.62 -18.54 6.78
C LEU A 55 8.20 -18.45 8.20
N PHE A 56 8.03 -17.32 8.88
CA PHE A 56 8.44 -17.16 10.28
C PHE A 56 7.80 -18.25 11.16
N LYS A 57 6.51 -18.50 10.98
CA LYS A 57 5.78 -19.55 11.70
C LYS A 57 6.26 -20.95 11.35
N ILE A 58 6.63 -21.23 10.09
CA ILE A 58 7.18 -22.54 9.70
C ILE A 58 8.51 -22.80 10.43
N ASP A 59 9.37 -21.79 10.55
CA ASP A 59 10.69 -21.93 11.17
C ASP A 59 10.65 -21.99 12.69
N ASN A 60 9.78 -21.19 13.32
CA ASN A 60 9.76 -20.99 14.76
C ASN A 60 8.56 -21.65 15.46
N GLY A 61 7.50 -21.98 14.73
CA GLY A 61 6.29 -22.65 15.21
C GLY A 61 5.18 -21.71 15.69
N PHE A 62 5.39 -20.39 15.67
CA PHE A 62 4.46 -19.37 16.15
C PHE A 62 4.60 -18.09 15.32
N TYR A 63 3.59 -17.23 15.30
CA TYR A 63 3.70 -15.89 14.71
C TYR A 63 4.34 -14.91 15.70
N PRO A 64 4.98 -13.83 15.24
CA PRO A 64 5.48 -12.78 16.13
C PRO A 64 4.38 -12.21 17.02
N GLU A 65 4.74 -11.81 18.24
CA GLU A 65 3.81 -11.11 19.12
C GLU A 65 3.57 -9.68 18.61
N THR A 66 2.44 -9.07 18.96
CA THR A 66 2.11 -7.67 18.58
C THR A 66 3.21 -6.68 19.00
N GLN A 67 3.88 -6.93 20.13
CA GLN A 67 5.01 -6.11 20.60
C GLN A 67 6.28 -6.25 19.75
N GLN A 68 6.45 -7.39 19.08
CA GLN A 68 7.57 -7.64 18.18
C GLN A 68 7.32 -7.02 16.80
N GLY A 69 6.06 -6.88 16.40
CA GLY A 69 5.65 -6.20 15.18
C GLY A 69 6.10 -6.90 13.89
N LEU A 70 6.06 -6.16 12.79
CA LEU A 70 6.57 -6.61 11.48
C LEU A 70 8.10 -6.56 11.43
N GLU A 71 8.73 -5.86 12.37
CA GLU A 71 10.19 -5.78 12.53
C GLU A 71 10.80 -7.15 12.79
N ALA A 72 10.02 -8.08 13.38
CA ALA A 72 10.39 -9.48 13.55
C ALA A 72 10.61 -10.22 12.22
N LEU A 73 10.13 -9.69 11.09
CA LEU A 73 10.41 -10.24 9.76
C LEU A 73 11.76 -9.77 9.21
N VAL A 74 12.28 -8.65 9.72
CA VAL A 74 13.53 -8.04 9.23
C VAL A 74 14.71 -8.44 10.11
N SER A 75 14.54 -8.41 11.43
CA SER A 75 15.58 -8.68 12.41
C SER A 75 15.07 -9.63 13.49
N ALA A 76 15.98 -10.43 14.05
CA ALA A 76 15.63 -11.36 15.11
C ALA A 76 15.11 -10.57 16.34
N PRO A 77 13.89 -10.83 16.82
CA PRO A 77 13.32 -10.08 17.94
C PRO A 77 14.10 -10.37 19.22
N GLY A 78 14.46 -9.31 19.94
CA GLY A 78 15.14 -9.38 21.24
C GLY A 78 14.21 -9.42 22.45
N VAL A 79 12.89 -9.23 22.22
CA VAL A 79 11.84 -9.14 23.24
C VAL A 79 10.79 -10.22 22.96
N GLY A 80 10.15 -10.76 23.99
CA GLY A 80 9.13 -11.81 23.84
C GLY A 80 9.74 -13.21 23.67
N ARG A 81 9.02 -14.08 22.94
CA ARG A 81 9.47 -15.46 22.70
C ARG A 81 10.73 -15.51 21.83
N SER A 82 11.78 -16.18 22.32
CA SER A 82 13.04 -16.35 21.60
C SER A 82 12.86 -17.17 20.32
N VAL A 83 13.32 -16.64 19.19
CA VAL A 83 13.39 -17.36 17.92
C VAL A 83 14.54 -18.37 17.90
N LYS A 84 14.28 -19.57 17.36
CA LYS A 84 15.27 -20.66 17.28
C LYS A 84 16.02 -20.64 15.96
N LYS A 85 15.33 -20.25 14.88
CA LYS A 85 15.86 -20.18 13.52
C LYS A 85 15.49 -18.83 12.95
N PHE A 86 16.51 -18.08 12.56
CA PHE A 86 16.34 -16.80 11.89
C PHE A 86 17.29 -16.75 10.68
N PRO A 87 16.78 -16.59 9.45
CA PRO A 87 17.62 -16.52 8.27
C PRO A 87 18.43 -15.21 8.26
N SER A 88 19.70 -15.27 7.83
CA SER A 88 20.57 -14.07 7.76
C SER A 88 20.05 -12.97 6.82
N GLY A 89 19.12 -13.30 5.93
CA GLY A 89 18.45 -12.36 5.02
C GLY A 89 17.14 -11.78 5.56
N GLY A 90 16.64 -12.25 6.70
CA GLY A 90 15.27 -11.99 7.14
C GLY A 90 14.23 -12.76 6.33
N TYR A 91 12.95 -12.47 6.59
CA TYR A 91 11.79 -13.05 5.94
C TYR A 91 11.22 -12.16 4.81
N LEU A 92 11.78 -10.96 4.61
CA LEU A 92 11.39 -10.01 3.56
C LEU A 92 12.54 -9.79 2.59
N GLU A 93 12.24 -9.79 1.28
CA GLU A 93 13.25 -9.58 0.23
C GLU A 93 13.94 -8.21 0.34
N GLY A 94 13.21 -7.18 0.78
CA GLY A 94 13.70 -5.80 0.92
C GLY A 94 14.45 -5.49 2.21
N LYS A 95 14.62 -6.46 3.13
CA LYS A 95 15.25 -6.28 4.46
C LYS A 95 14.74 -5.08 5.27
N THR A 96 13.55 -4.60 4.94
CA THR A 96 12.87 -3.46 5.54
C THR A 96 11.37 -3.75 5.42
N VAL A 97 10.60 -3.26 6.38
CA VAL A 97 9.15 -3.31 6.29
C VAL A 97 8.75 -2.24 5.27
N PRO A 98 8.12 -2.61 4.14
CA PRO A 98 7.67 -1.63 3.17
C PRO A 98 6.53 -0.79 3.76
N LYS A 99 6.32 0.38 3.17
CA LYS A 99 5.20 1.27 3.46
C LYS A 99 4.12 1.12 2.41
N ASP A 100 2.89 1.38 2.81
CA ASP A 100 1.73 1.30 1.91
C ASP A 100 1.80 2.28 0.72
N GLY A 101 0.79 2.22 -0.15
CA GLY A 101 0.69 3.09 -1.32
C GLY A 101 0.58 4.60 -1.01
N TRP A 102 0.28 4.95 0.25
CA TRP A 102 0.20 6.32 0.75
C TRP A 102 1.35 6.69 1.69
N ASN A 103 2.35 5.82 1.81
CA ASN A 103 3.58 6.00 2.61
C ASN A 103 3.35 5.94 4.15
N ASN A 104 2.28 5.27 4.57
CA ASN A 104 1.97 4.96 5.95
C ASN A 104 2.57 3.60 6.38
N GLU A 105 2.69 3.41 7.69
CA GLU A 105 3.16 2.16 8.30
C GLU A 105 1.98 1.20 8.50
N TYR A 106 2.23 -0.09 8.29
CA TYR A 106 1.23 -1.11 8.54
C TYR A 106 1.07 -1.37 10.03
N GLN A 107 -0.17 -1.49 10.49
CA GLN A 107 -0.49 -1.99 11.81
C GLN A 107 -0.54 -3.51 11.79
N TYR A 108 0.31 -4.14 12.60
CA TYR A 108 0.27 -5.56 12.85
C TYR A 108 -0.45 -5.86 14.16
N ILE A 109 -1.37 -6.81 14.11
CA ILE A 109 -2.03 -7.38 15.28
C ILE A 109 -1.68 -8.87 15.27
N GLY A 110 -0.77 -9.24 16.18
CA GLY A 110 -0.35 -10.62 16.35
C GLY A 110 -1.42 -11.49 17.02
N PRO A 111 -1.17 -12.81 17.11
CA PRO A 111 -2.09 -13.73 17.76
C PRO A 111 -2.30 -13.40 19.23
N ASP A 112 -3.54 -13.60 19.69
CA ASP A 112 -3.88 -13.59 21.12
C ASP A 112 -3.36 -14.85 21.82
N GLN A 113 -3.26 -14.80 23.15
CA GLN A 113 -2.88 -15.94 24.00
C GLN A 113 -3.75 -17.20 23.79
N THR A 114 -4.94 -17.03 23.20
CA THR A 114 -5.93 -18.09 23.00
C THR A 114 -5.93 -18.66 21.58
N ASP A 115 -5.44 -17.92 20.58
CA ASP A 115 -5.41 -18.37 19.18
C ASP A 115 -4.10 -17.98 18.48
N ASP A 116 -3.11 -18.89 18.54
CA ASP A 116 -1.79 -18.74 17.90
C ASP A 116 -1.83 -18.91 16.35
N ARG A 117 -3.03 -18.81 15.75
CA ARG A 117 -3.28 -19.11 14.33
C ARG A 117 -3.72 -17.92 13.51
N SER A 118 -4.26 -16.87 14.12
CA SER A 118 -4.64 -15.66 13.43
C SER A 118 -3.64 -14.54 13.67
N PHE A 119 -3.51 -13.70 12.67
CA PHE A 119 -2.90 -12.39 12.77
C PHE A 119 -3.65 -11.49 11.80
N GLU A 120 -3.52 -10.18 11.98
CA GLU A 120 -4.11 -9.20 11.10
C GLU A 120 -3.06 -8.16 10.71
N ILE A 121 -3.10 -7.74 9.45
CA ILE A 121 -2.31 -6.63 8.93
C ILE A 121 -3.30 -5.62 8.37
N ILE A 122 -3.25 -4.41 8.90
CA ILE A 122 -4.13 -3.30 8.54
C ILE A 122 -3.26 -2.15 8.04
N SER A 123 -3.63 -1.57 6.92
CA SER A 123 -3.07 -0.32 6.42
C SER A 123 -4.07 0.81 6.68
N PRO A 124 -3.64 1.97 7.22
CA PRO A 124 -4.51 3.10 7.54
C PRO A 124 -4.94 3.92 6.31
N GLY A 125 -4.96 3.31 5.12
CA GLY A 125 -5.48 3.94 3.91
C GLY A 125 -4.86 5.28 3.52
N GLU A 126 -5.69 6.14 2.94
CA GLU A 126 -5.34 7.47 2.44
C GLU A 126 -5.34 8.52 3.54
N ASP A 127 -6.26 8.39 4.51
CA ASP A 127 -6.42 9.34 5.60
C ASP A 127 -5.35 9.18 6.71
N ALA A 128 -4.61 8.08 6.70
CA ALA A 128 -3.59 7.72 7.69
C ALA A 128 -4.15 7.54 9.11
N GLU A 129 -5.44 7.28 9.23
CA GLU A 129 -6.13 6.94 10.46
C GLU A 129 -6.56 5.46 10.43
N LEU A 130 -6.59 4.81 11.60
CA LEU A 130 -7.05 3.42 11.71
C LEU A 130 -8.50 3.39 12.19
N GLY A 131 -9.27 2.41 11.73
CA GLY A 131 -10.68 2.21 12.07
C GLY A 131 -11.64 3.00 11.16
N THR A 132 -11.14 3.46 10.02
CA THR A 132 -11.89 4.22 9.00
C THR A 132 -12.27 3.31 7.83
N ASP A 133 -13.10 3.82 6.91
CA ASP A 133 -13.65 3.00 5.84
C ASP A 133 -12.61 2.66 4.75
N ASP A 134 -11.54 3.46 4.64
CA ASP A 134 -10.41 3.31 3.71
C ASP A 134 -9.29 2.40 4.23
N ASP A 135 -9.44 1.85 5.44
CA ASP A 135 -8.55 0.82 5.96
C ASP A 135 -8.42 -0.36 4.98
N CYS A 136 -7.17 -0.69 4.67
CA CYS A 136 -6.82 -1.75 3.72
C CYS A 136 -6.30 -2.99 4.44
N THR A 137 -6.96 -4.12 4.21
CA THR A 137 -6.57 -5.49 4.56
C THR A 137 -6.38 -6.33 3.29
N ILE A 138 -5.96 -7.59 3.45
CA ILE A 138 -5.83 -8.51 2.31
C ILE A 138 -7.17 -8.77 1.60
N GLU A 139 -8.28 -8.73 2.34
CA GLU A 139 -9.63 -9.00 1.83
C GLU A 139 -10.31 -7.73 1.30
N LYS A 140 -10.11 -6.59 1.98
CA LYS A 140 -10.77 -5.31 1.66
C LYS A 140 -9.72 -4.22 1.49
N CYS A 141 -9.62 -3.62 0.31
CA CYS A 141 -8.82 -2.41 0.09
C CYS A 141 -9.41 -1.66 -1.10
N GLU A 142 -10.12 -0.57 -0.81
CA GLU A 142 -10.85 0.23 -1.79
C GLU A 142 -10.52 1.70 -1.57
N CYS A 143 -10.46 2.46 -2.67
CA CYS A 143 -10.32 3.91 -2.60
C CYS A 143 -11.70 4.55 -2.38
N LEU A 144 -11.77 5.54 -1.50
CA LEU A 144 -12.97 6.34 -1.23
C LEU A 144 -12.95 7.70 -1.93
#